data_AF-A0A356EAB2-F1
#
_entry.id   AF-A0A356EAB2-F1
#
_cell.length_a   1.000
_cell.length_b   1.000
_cell.length_c   1.000
_cell.angle_alpha   90.00
_cell.angle_beta   90.00
_cell.angle_gamma   90.00
#
_symmetry.space_group_name_H-M   'P 1'
#
loop_
_entity.id
_entity.type
_entity.pdbx_description
1 polymer ?
#
loop_
_entity_poly.entity_id
_entity_poly.type
_entity_poly.pdbx_seq_one_letter_code
_entity_poly.pdbx_strand_id
1 'polypeptide(L)' 'KENAVEVLQQALTRYYQRAVQLNIEINDDESRLTPLDQRRKIYQQLSEQAQQDLLQDDKIRLLQQAFDAKLDMQSIRPV' A
#
# COMPACT_ATOMS: atom_id res chain seq x y z
N LYS A 1 -7.93 -17.58 -24.00
CA LYS A 1 -7.56 -16.50 -23.05
C LYS A 1 -8.86 -15.82 -22.68
N GLU A 2 -9.32 -15.92 -21.44
CA GLU A 2 -10.49 -15.17 -20.99
C GLU A 2 -10.19 -13.67 -21.01
N ASN A 3 -11.16 -12.87 -21.43
CA ASN A 3 -11.07 -11.42 -21.46
C ASN A 3 -11.20 -10.89 -20.02
N ALA A 4 -10.19 -10.17 -19.52
CA ALA A 4 -10.15 -9.67 -18.14
C ALA A 4 -11.39 -8.84 -17.76
N VAL A 5 -11.99 -8.13 -18.73
CA VAL A 5 -13.21 -7.34 -18.54
C VAL A 5 -14.42 -8.24 -18.30
N GLU A 6 -14.56 -9.34 -19.04
CA GLU A 6 -15.65 -10.29 -18.87
C GLU A 6 -15.58 -10.99 -17.52
N VAL A 7 -14.38 -11.40 -17.09
CA VAL A 7 -14.14 -12.00 -15.76
C VAL A 7 -14.54 -11.01 -14.65
N LEU A 8 -14.16 -9.75 -14.77
CA LEU A 8 -14.53 -8.71 -13.81
C LEU A 8 -16.04 -8.46 -13.78
N GLN A 9 -16.69 -8.35 -14.95
CA GLN A 9 -18.14 -8.14 -15.02
C GLN A 9 -18.93 -9.30 -14.40
N GLN A 10 -18.50 -10.54 -14.64
CA GLN A 10 -19.10 -11.72 -14.02
C GLN A 10 -18.92 -11.72 -12.49
N ALA A 11 -17.72 -11.38 -12.01
CA ALA A 11 -17.45 -11.27 -10.58
C ALA A 11 -18.32 -10.19 -9.91
N LEU A 12 -18.47 -9.02 -10.53
CA LEU A 12 -19.33 -7.94 -10.04
C LEU A 12 -20.81 -8.35 -10.06
N THR A 13 -21.28 -8.96 -11.15
CA THR A 13 -22.66 -9.46 -11.26
C THR A 13 -22.98 -10.47 -10.15
N ARG A 14 -22.04 -11.38 -9.85
CA ARG A 14 -22.16 -12.35 -8.75
C ARG A 14 -22.17 -11.67 -7.38
N TYR A 15 -21.27 -10.71 -7.15
CA TYR A 15 -21.16 -9.99 -5.89
C TYR A 15 -22.40 -9.16 -5.58
N TYR A 16 -22.92 -8.43 -6.58
CA TYR A 16 -24.11 -7.59 -6.43
C TYR A 16 -25.43 -8.34 -6.64
N GLN A 17 -25.39 -9.63 -6.98
CA GLN A 17 -26.56 -10.49 -7.21
C GLN A 17 -27.57 -9.93 -8.22
N ARG A 18 -27.09 -9.15 -9.20
CA ARG A 18 -27.89 -8.52 -10.26
C ARG A 18 -27.05 -8.34 -11.51
N ALA A 19 -27.67 -8.26 -12.68
CA ALA A 19 -26.97 -7.98 -13.93
C ALA A 19 -26.24 -6.62 -13.84
N VAL A 20 -24.92 -6.63 -14.03
CA VAL A 20 -24.08 -5.43 -14.08
C VAL A 20 -23.52 -5.27 -15.49
N GLN A 21 -23.68 -4.09 -16.07
CA GLN A 21 -22.96 -3.68 -17.27
C GLN A 21 -21.68 -2.96 -16.85
N LEU A 22 -20.54 -3.43 -17.33
CA LEU A 22 -19.23 -2.86 -17.02
C LEU A 22 -18.71 -2.08 -18.22
N ASN A 23 -18.42 -0.79 -18.01
CA ASN A 23 -17.63 0.03 -18.94
C ASN A 23 -16.35 0.47 -18.24
N ILE A 24 -15.20 0.37 -18.91
CA ILE A 24 -13.90 0.80 -18.38
C ILE A 24 -13.42 1.99 -19.19
N GLU A 25 -13.13 3.07 -18.50
CA GLU A 25 -12.63 4.31 -19.08
C GLU A 25 -11.26 4.62 -18.50
N ILE A 26 -10.34 5.08 -19.34
CA ILE A 26 -9.04 5.59 -18.88
C ILE A 26 -9.28 7.01 -18.37
N ASN A 27 -8.93 7.24 -17.12
CA ASN A 27 -9.10 8.51 -16.46
C ASN A 27 -7.84 8.81 -15.63
N ASP A 28 -7.16 9.90 -15.96
CA ASP A 28 -5.91 10.33 -15.32
C ASP A 28 -6.14 11.40 -14.23
N ASP A 29 -7.38 11.55 -13.74
CA ASP A 29 -7.72 12.44 -12.63
C ASP A 29 -7.10 11.94 -11.31
N GLU A 30 -5.99 12.55 -10.91
CA GLU A 30 -5.26 12.23 -9.68
C GLU A 30 -6.07 12.45 -8.39
N SER A 31 -7.19 13.17 -8.45
CA SER A 31 -8.09 13.32 -7.30
C SER A 31 -8.86 12.04 -6.97
N ARG A 32 -8.94 11.09 -7.93
CA ARG A 32 -9.64 9.82 -7.79
C ARG A 32 -8.66 8.69 -7.54
N LEU A 33 -8.36 8.46 -6.27
CA LEU A 33 -7.45 7.39 -5.88
C LEU A 33 -8.05 6.01 -6.14
N THR A 34 -7.30 5.16 -6.85
CA THR A 34 -7.64 3.75 -6.96
C THR A 34 -7.36 3.03 -5.63
N PRO A 35 -7.94 1.85 -5.39
CA PRO A 35 -7.59 1.04 -4.23
C PRO A 35 -6.08 0.73 -4.13
N LEU A 36 -5.37 0.64 -5.27
CA LEU A 36 -3.92 0.45 -5.29
C LEU A 36 -3.19 1.69 -4.75
N ASP A 37 -3.63 2.89 -5.12
CA ASP A 37 -3.02 4.15 -4.68
C ASP A 37 -3.29 4.39 -3.19
N GLN A 38 -4.50 4.09 -2.72
CA GLN A 38 -4.83 4.11 -1.30
C GLN A 38 -3.91 3.17 -0.51
N ARG A 39 -3.71 1.94 -1.00
CA ARG A 39 -2.79 0.98 -0.38
C ARG A 39 -1.36 1.51 -0.32
N ARG A 40 -0.85 2.10 -1.43
CA ARG A 40 0.49 2.71 -1.47
C ARG A 40 0.62 3.86 -0.48
N LYS A 41 -0.39 4.71 -0.37
CA LYS A 41 -0.42 5.84 0.57
C LYS A 41 -0.34 5.37 2.01
N ILE A 42 -1.17 4.39 2.39
CA ILE A 42 -1.16 3.81 3.75
C ILE A 42 0.20 3.18 4.04
N TYR A 43 0.73 2.41 3.10
CA TYR A 43 2.05 1.78 3.23
C TYR A 43 3.16 2.81 3.49
N GLN A 44 3.19 3.89 2.71
CA GLN A 44 4.17 4.95 2.87
C GLN A 44 4.04 5.63 4.24
N GLN A 45 2.81 5.95 4.67
CA GLN A 45 2.56 6.55 5.97
C GLN A 45 3.04 5.66 7.13
N LEU A 46 2.74 4.35 7.07
CA LEU A 46 3.20 3.41 8.09
C LEU A 46 4.73 3.24 8.08
N SER A 47 5.34 3.26 6.90
CA SER A 47 6.80 3.20 6.75
C SER A 47 7.48 4.42 7.37
N GLU A 48 6.96 5.62 7.10
CA GLU A 48 7.47 6.87 7.66
C GLU A 48 7.30 6.92 9.18
N GLN A 49 6.16 6.47 9.69
CA GLN A 49 5.93 6.38 11.13
C GLN A 49 6.92 5.42 11.80
N ALA A 50 7.09 4.22 11.25
CA ALA A 50 8.03 3.23 11.77
C ALA A 50 9.48 3.76 11.76
N GLN A 51 9.88 4.51 10.73
CA GLN A 51 11.19 5.16 10.70
C GLN A 51 11.37 6.17 11.85
N GLN A 52 10.35 6.99 12.11
CA GLN A 52 10.38 7.96 13.22
C GLN A 52 10.43 7.27 14.58
N ASP A 53 9.64 6.22 14.77
CA ASP A 53 9.61 5.46 16.03
C ASP A 53 10.97 4.84 16.33
N LEU A 54 11.62 4.23 15.33
CA LEU A 54 12.94 3.61 15.49
C LEU A 54 14.05 4.65 15.72
N LEU A 55 13.93 5.85 15.16
CA LEU A 55 14.85 6.97 15.40
C LEU A 55 14.76 7.48 16.85
N GLN A 56 13.57 7.46 17.44
CA GLN A 56 13.32 7.94 18.80
C GLN A 56 13.46 6.85 19.87
N ASP A 57 13.76 5.61 19.48
CA ASP A 57 13.90 4.49 20.40
C ASP A 57 15.26 4.50 21.13
N ASP A 58 15.20 4.69 22.44
CA ASP A 58 16.38 4.75 23.31
C ASP A 58 17.19 3.45 23.33
N LYS A 59 16.55 2.29 23.19
CA LYS A 59 17.24 0.99 23.17
C LYS A 59 18.01 0.82 21.87
N ILE A 60 17.43 1.22 20.74
CA ILE A 60 18.11 1.21 19.44
C ILE A 60 19.29 2.17 19.46
N ARG A 61 19.13 3.36 20.06
CA ARG A 61 20.23 4.31 20.23
C ARG A 61 21.37 3.73 21.09
N LEU A 62 21.04 3.04 22.18
CA LEU A 62 22.03 2.34 23.01
C LEU A 62 22.80 1.28 22.21
N LEU A 63 22.11 0.48 21.40
CA LEU A 63 22.74 -0.53 20.53
C LEU A 63 23.66 0.12 19.47
N GLN A 64 23.22 1.20 18.85
CA GLN A 64 24.07 1.95 17.89
C GLN A 64 25.35 2.45 18.56
N GLN A 65 25.28 2.97 19.78
CA GLN A 65 26.46 3.45 20.53
C GLN A 65 27.37 2.31 21.01
N ALA A 66 26.79 1.22 21.51
CA ALA A 66 27.55 0.09 22.06
C ALA A 66 28.33 -0.68 20.98
N PHE A 67 27.79 -0.71 19.75
CA PHE A 67 28.35 -1.51 18.65
C PHE A 67 28.85 -0.67 17.47
N ASP A 68 28.86 0.66 17.57
CA ASP A 68 29.10 1.59 16.46
C ASP A 68 28.24 1.26 15.21
N ALA A 69 27.01 0.81 15.46
CA ALA A 69 26.09 0.35 14.42
C ALA A 69 25.27 1.51 13.84
N LYS A 70 24.78 1.35 12.61
CA LYS A 70 23.92 2.32 11.92
C LYS A 70 22.63 1.65 11.49
N LEU A 71 21.50 2.32 11.71
CA LEU A 71 20.21 1.85 11.23
C LEU A 71 20.08 2.10 9.73
N ASP A 72 19.75 1.05 8.96
CA ASP A 72 19.41 1.19 7.55
C ASP A 72 17.92 1.55 7.40
N MET A 73 17.65 2.85 7.28
CA MET A 73 16.29 3.37 7.14
C MET A 73 15.57 2.87 5.90
N GLN A 74 16.29 2.55 4.83
CA GLN A 74 15.71 2.11 3.56
C GLN A 74 15.20 0.67 3.63
N SER A 75 15.65 -0.09 4.64
CA SER A 75 15.22 -1.47 4.89
C SER A 75 13.88 -1.57 5.63
N ILE A 76 13.39 -0.48 6.22
CA ILE A 76 12.17 -0.48 7.04
C ILE A 76 10.94 -0.68 6.16
N ARG A 77 10.07 -1.60 6.56
CA ARG A 77 8.83 -1.96 5.87
C ARG A 77 7.71 -2.07 6.92
N PRO A 78 6.51 -1.55 6.66
CA PRO A 78 5.36 -1.79 7.52
C PRO A 78 4.95 -3.27 7.45
N VAL A 79 4.46 -3.79 8.58
CA VAL A 79 3.98 -5.17 8.76
C VAL A 79 2.46 -5.27 8.69
#